data_AF-A0A7K1J0H3-F1
#
_entry.id   AF-A0A7K1J0H3-F1
#
_cell.length_a   1.000
_cell.length_b   1.000
_cell.length_c   1.000
_cell.angle_alpha   90.00
_cell.angle_beta   90.00
_cell.angle_gamma   90.00
#
_symmetry.space_group_name_H-M   'P 1'
#
loop_
_entity.id
_entity.type
_entity.pdbx_description
1 polymer ?
#
loop_
_entity_poly.entity_id
_entity_poly.type
_entity_poly.pdbx_seq_one_letter_code
_entity_poly.pdbx_strand_id
1 'polypeptide(L)'
;MLRKTTRQVPSPPHSLTPVVPERFAPVLAELSDVSALFRAAGKRLYLVGGTVRDLLGGHASTDIDFDATTNARPDETKRLLSGWADAVWTQGEKFGTIGARKGDRVYEITTHRAEAYHPETRKPDVEYADEIEIDLSRRDFTINAMALELTSDTPTLVDPFNGASDLMTRTLRTPLDPDISFSDDPLRMMRAARFIARFDMTPVPELVEAVRQFKDRLEIVSAERIRDELNKLITIDSPTSGLWFLVDTGLADKFLPELPAMRLENDPIHRHKDVLTHTLAVIENVRRDAHDDFDFRITRLSALFHDVGKPATRGFQEGKGTTFHMHDVKGAKMTKKRLIALRFPNEDVEAITELVRLHLRF
;
A
#
# COMPACT_ATOMS: atom_id res chain seq x y z
N MET A 1 -61.92 31.56 -3.41
CA MET A 1 -61.27 30.53 -2.56
C MET A 1 -61.41 29.21 -3.32
N LEU A 2 -60.41 28.46 -3.75
CA LEU A 2 -59.10 28.15 -3.19
C LEU A 2 -58.00 28.21 -4.28
N ARG A 3 -56.82 28.75 -3.93
CA ARG A 3 -55.60 28.72 -4.77
C ARG A 3 -54.90 27.38 -4.58
N LYS A 4 -54.57 26.69 -5.67
CA LYS A 4 -53.66 25.53 -5.67
C LYS A 4 -52.23 26.02 -5.38
N THR A 5 -51.70 25.66 -4.22
CA THR A 5 -50.28 25.79 -3.87
C THR A 5 -49.48 24.70 -4.57
N THR A 6 -48.72 25.08 -5.60
CA THR A 6 -47.68 24.25 -6.20
C THR A 6 -46.53 24.12 -5.19
N ARG A 7 -46.30 22.90 -4.68
CA ARG A 7 -45.09 22.59 -3.89
C ARG A 7 -43.88 22.64 -4.82
N GLN A 8 -42.98 23.57 -4.54
CA GLN A 8 -41.64 23.60 -5.14
C GLN A 8 -40.86 22.39 -4.62
N VAL A 9 -40.41 21.53 -5.53
CA VAL A 9 -39.45 20.47 -5.23
C VAL A 9 -38.10 21.15 -4.94
N PRO A 10 -37.40 20.83 -3.83
CA PRO A 10 -36.10 21.42 -3.58
C PRO A 10 -35.10 20.97 -4.65
N SER A 11 -34.36 21.93 -5.20
CA SER A 11 -33.24 21.69 -6.10
C SER A 11 -32.23 20.73 -5.45
N PRO A 12 -31.60 19.81 -6.20
CA PRO A 12 -30.55 18.96 -5.65
C PRO A 12 -29.39 19.82 -5.11
N PRO A 13 -28.68 19.36 -4.07
CA PRO A 13 -27.55 20.09 -3.52
C PRO A 13 -26.52 20.34 -4.63
N HIS A 14 -26.03 21.57 -4.69
CA HIS A 14 -24.97 21.97 -5.60
C HIS A 14 -23.83 20.94 -5.57
N SER A 15 -23.64 20.23 -6.67
CA SER A 15 -22.40 19.49 -6.90
C SER A 15 -21.29 20.53 -6.95
N LEU A 16 -20.53 20.64 -5.86
CA LEU A 16 -19.27 21.37 -5.86
C LEU A 16 -18.39 20.64 -6.87
N THR A 17 -18.30 21.15 -8.09
CA THR A 17 -17.27 20.72 -9.03
C THR A 17 -15.95 20.97 -8.30
N PRO A 18 -15.16 19.93 -7.97
CA PRO A 18 -13.98 20.13 -7.15
C PRO A 18 -13.03 21.06 -7.91
N VAL A 19 -12.84 22.28 -7.40
CA VAL A 19 -11.87 23.20 -7.96
C VAL A 19 -10.50 22.59 -7.74
N VAL A 20 -9.80 22.27 -8.82
CA VAL A 20 -8.45 21.73 -8.77
C VAL A 20 -7.56 22.75 -8.05
N PRO A 21 -6.96 22.40 -6.90
CA PRO A 21 -6.18 23.37 -6.13
C PRO A 21 -4.96 23.88 -6.90
N GLU A 22 -4.53 25.12 -6.66
CA GLU A 22 -3.39 25.76 -7.36
C GLU A 22 -2.09 24.94 -7.29
N ARG A 23 -1.90 24.14 -6.23
CA ARG A 23 -0.77 23.21 -6.07
C ARG A 23 -0.61 22.20 -7.21
N PHE A 24 -1.66 21.97 -8.01
CA PHE A 24 -1.60 21.10 -9.20
C PHE A 24 -0.97 21.79 -10.41
N ALA A 25 -0.87 23.12 -10.42
CA ALA A 25 -0.40 23.88 -11.58
C ALA A 25 0.98 23.44 -12.11
N PRO A 26 2.01 23.16 -11.28
CA PRO A 26 3.30 22.69 -11.78
C PRO A 26 3.19 21.34 -12.51
N VAL A 27 2.41 20.41 -11.94
CA VAL A 27 2.19 19.08 -12.53
C VAL A 27 1.38 19.19 -13.83
N LEU A 28 0.35 20.04 -13.85
CA LEU A 28 -0.46 20.28 -15.03
C LEU A 28 0.35 20.90 -16.18
N ALA A 29 1.25 21.84 -15.86
CA ALA A 29 2.15 22.43 -16.85
C ALA A 29 3.11 21.39 -17.43
N GLU A 30 3.60 20.45 -16.61
CA GLU A 30 4.51 19.40 -17.07
C GLU A 30 3.79 18.32 -17.92
N LEU A 31 2.51 18.09 -17.64
CA LEU A 31 1.66 17.13 -18.37
C LEU A 31 0.98 17.73 -19.60
N SER A 32 1.13 19.03 -19.89
CA SER A 32 0.38 19.72 -20.95
C SER A 32 0.64 19.13 -22.33
N ASP A 33 1.92 18.88 -22.65
CA ASP A 33 2.32 18.41 -23.98
C ASP A 33 1.81 16.99 -24.24
N VAL A 34 2.00 16.09 -23.27
CA VAL A 34 1.50 14.72 -23.40
C VAL A 34 -0.03 14.70 -23.42
N SER A 35 -0.70 15.51 -22.60
CA SER A 35 -2.16 15.63 -22.64
C SER A 35 -2.67 16.08 -24.02
N ALA A 36 -2.01 17.06 -24.64
CA ALA A 36 -2.37 17.55 -25.96
C ALA A 36 -2.25 16.47 -27.05
N LEU A 37 -1.26 15.56 -26.96
CA LEU A 37 -1.12 14.43 -27.88
C LEU A 37 -2.31 13.48 -27.81
N PHE A 38 -2.72 13.11 -26.59
CA PHE A 38 -3.88 12.23 -26.40
C PHE A 38 -5.17 12.93 -26.83
N ARG A 39 -5.33 14.21 -26.50
CA ARG A 39 -6.47 15.03 -26.93
C ARG A 39 -6.59 15.09 -28.45
N ALA A 40 -5.49 15.34 -29.16
CA ALA A 40 -5.44 15.39 -30.63
C ALA A 40 -5.82 14.05 -31.28
N ALA A 41 -5.57 12.94 -30.59
CA ALA A 41 -5.95 11.60 -31.02
C ALA A 41 -7.37 11.18 -30.59
N GLY A 42 -8.15 12.07 -29.98
CA GLY A 42 -9.50 11.76 -29.46
C GLY A 42 -9.49 10.80 -28.28
N LYS A 43 -8.36 10.72 -27.54
CA LYS A 43 -8.19 9.87 -26.36
C LYS A 43 -8.20 10.72 -25.10
N ARG A 44 -8.67 10.14 -24.00
CA ARG A 44 -8.65 10.76 -22.69
C ARG A 44 -7.43 10.31 -21.93
N LEU A 45 -6.82 11.22 -21.17
CA LEU A 45 -5.65 10.97 -20.34
C LEU A 45 -5.96 11.44 -18.93
N TYR A 46 -5.68 10.57 -17.97
CA TYR A 46 -5.99 10.79 -16.58
C TYR A 46 -4.74 10.59 -15.74
N LEU A 47 -4.38 11.56 -14.91
CA LEU A 47 -3.42 11.32 -13.83
C LEU A 47 -4.13 10.54 -12.72
N VAL A 48 -3.49 9.52 -12.13
CA VAL A 48 -4.15 8.61 -11.18
C VAL A 48 -3.30 8.25 -9.97
N GLY A 49 -3.91 7.58 -9.01
CA GLY A 49 -3.21 6.83 -7.96
C GLY A 49 -2.54 7.72 -6.91
N GLY A 50 -1.31 7.35 -6.55
CA GLY A 50 -0.55 8.01 -5.49
C GLY A 50 -0.31 9.49 -5.76
N THR A 51 -0.08 9.86 -7.01
CA THR A 51 0.18 11.25 -7.40
C THR A 51 -1.02 12.15 -7.10
N VAL A 52 -2.24 11.73 -7.48
CA VAL A 52 -3.46 12.51 -7.19
C VAL A 52 -3.70 12.62 -5.69
N ARG A 53 -3.58 11.51 -4.96
CA ARG A 53 -3.72 11.48 -3.50
C ARG A 53 -2.73 12.41 -2.80
N ASP A 54 -1.46 12.33 -3.16
CA ASP A 54 -0.39 13.08 -2.49
C ASP A 54 -0.52 14.57 -2.79
N LEU A 55 -0.84 14.94 -4.03
CA LEU A 55 -1.18 16.32 -4.40
C LEU A 55 -2.38 16.83 -3.58
N LEU A 56 -3.49 16.09 -3.51
CA LEU A 56 -4.65 16.47 -2.70
C LEU A 56 -4.29 16.61 -1.20
N GLY A 57 -3.44 15.73 -0.69
CA GLY A 57 -2.92 15.75 0.67
C GLY A 57 -1.87 16.83 0.95
N GLY A 58 -1.58 17.71 -0.01
CA GLY A 58 -0.61 18.80 0.15
C GLY A 58 0.86 18.38 0.09
N HIS A 59 1.13 17.14 -0.30
CA HIS A 59 2.47 16.61 -0.49
C HIS A 59 2.82 16.69 -1.97
N ALA A 60 3.60 17.70 -2.36
CA ALA A 60 4.21 17.71 -3.67
C ALA A 60 5.38 16.71 -3.65
N SER A 61 5.10 15.41 -3.80
CA SER A 61 6.16 14.47 -4.14
C SER A 61 6.55 14.77 -5.59
N THR A 62 7.53 15.66 -5.75
CA THR A 62 8.13 16.02 -7.03
C THR A 62 9.12 14.97 -7.53
N ASP A 63 9.35 13.92 -6.74
CA ASP A 63 10.27 12.85 -7.06
C ASP A 63 9.54 11.69 -7.73
N ILE A 64 9.71 11.72 -9.07
CA ILE A 64 9.94 10.56 -9.95
C ILE A 64 8.68 9.71 -10.22
N ASP A 65 8.22 9.86 -11.47
CA ASP A 65 7.25 9.06 -12.24
C ASP A 65 5.79 9.54 -12.20
N PHE A 66 5.23 9.82 -13.38
CA PHE A 66 3.79 10.06 -13.54
C PHE A 66 3.07 8.76 -13.88
N ASP A 67 2.16 8.34 -13.01
CA ASP A 67 1.20 7.26 -13.28
C ASP A 67 -0.07 7.85 -13.90
N ALA A 68 -0.31 7.52 -15.15
CA ALA A 68 -1.47 7.96 -15.90
C ALA A 68 -2.23 6.76 -16.48
N THR A 69 -3.53 6.95 -16.72
CA THR A 69 -4.36 5.97 -17.41
C THR A 69 -5.13 6.59 -18.55
N THR A 70 -5.48 5.77 -19.54
CA THR A 70 -6.09 6.21 -20.79
C THR A 70 -7.01 5.15 -21.37
N ASN A 71 -8.00 5.57 -22.16
CA ASN A 71 -8.79 4.66 -22.99
C ASN A 71 -8.05 4.25 -24.29
N ALA A 72 -6.88 4.81 -24.57
CA ALA A 72 -6.03 4.38 -25.67
C ALA A 72 -5.47 2.96 -25.44
N ARG A 73 -5.53 2.10 -26.44
CA ARG A 73 -4.92 0.76 -26.37
C ARG A 73 -3.38 0.86 -26.39
N PRO A 74 -2.63 -0.18 -25.98
CA PRO A 74 -1.18 -0.11 -25.86
C PRO A 74 -0.49 0.30 -27.17
N ASP A 75 -0.93 -0.23 -28.31
CA ASP A 75 -0.42 0.14 -29.63
C ASP A 75 -0.66 1.61 -29.98
N GLU A 76 -1.81 2.17 -29.59
CA GLU A 76 -2.13 3.59 -29.79
C GLU A 76 -1.25 4.46 -28.90
N THR A 77 -1.17 4.13 -27.60
CA THR A 77 -0.31 4.81 -26.62
C THR A 77 1.14 4.84 -27.09
N LYS A 78 1.68 3.72 -27.54
CA LYS A 78 3.03 3.61 -28.09
C LYS A 78 3.23 4.54 -29.29
N ARG A 79 2.30 4.58 -30.24
CA ARG A 79 2.38 5.47 -31.41
C ARG A 79 2.38 6.95 -31.00
N LEU A 80 1.52 7.33 -30.06
CA LEU A 80 1.42 8.71 -29.57
C LEU A 80 2.71 9.14 -28.87
N LEU A 81 3.30 8.27 -28.05
CA LEU A 81 4.50 8.59 -27.28
C LEU A 81 5.78 8.55 -28.12
N SER A 82 5.85 7.73 -29.18
CA SER A 82 7.08 7.54 -29.97
C SER A 82 7.61 8.82 -30.65
N GLY A 83 6.72 9.79 -30.95
CA GLY A 83 7.11 11.07 -31.55
C GLY A 83 7.43 12.17 -30.53
N TRP A 84 7.18 11.93 -29.24
CA TRP A 84 7.29 12.93 -28.18
C TRP A 84 8.36 12.56 -27.15
N ALA A 85 8.39 11.30 -26.71
CA ALA A 85 9.30 10.79 -25.70
C ALA A 85 10.71 10.57 -26.26
N ASP A 86 11.72 10.70 -25.40
CA ASP A 86 13.12 10.42 -25.74
C ASP A 86 13.40 8.90 -25.72
N ALA A 87 12.61 8.14 -24.96
CA ALA A 87 12.62 6.69 -24.95
C ALA A 87 11.22 6.13 -24.63
N VAL A 88 10.89 4.97 -25.19
CA VAL A 88 9.65 4.23 -24.92
C VAL A 88 10.01 2.76 -24.68
N TRP A 89 9.45 2.14 -23.65
CA TRP A 89 9.61 0.71 -23.38
C TRP A 89 8.27 0.02 -23.15
N THR A 90 8.24 -1.26 -23.52
CA THR A 90 7.01 -2.07 -23.57
C THR A 90 7.05 -3.28 -22.64
N GLN A 91 7.93 -3.27 -21.63
CA GLN A 91 8.03 -4.39 -20.67
C GLN A 91 6.69 -4.65 -19.94
N GLY A 92 5.90 -3.60 -19.71
CA GLY A 92 4.56 -3.65 -19.12
C GLY A 92 3.41 -3.87 -20.12
N GLU A 93 3.68 -3.97 -21.43
CA GLU A 93 2.66 -3.96 -22.49
C GLU A 93 1.70 -5.15 -22.38
N LYS A 94 2.19 -6.30 -21.92
CA LYS A 94 1.35 -7.48 -21.63
C LYS A 94 0.30 -7.24 -20.55
N PHE A 95 0.48 -6.20 -19.75
CA PHE A 95 -0.49 -5.72 -18.77
C PHE A 95 -1.20 -4.46 -19.28
N GLY A 96 -0.87 -3.93 -20.44
CA GLY A 96 -1.44 -2.69 -20.97
C GLY A 96 -0.77 -1.42 -20.46
N THR A 97 0.45 -1.51 -19.91
CA THR A 97 1.23 -0.36 -19.47
C THR A 97 2.38 -0.08 -20.44
N ILE A 98 2.46 1.14 -20.93
CA ILE A 98 3.56 1.64 -21.76
C ILE A 98 4.35 2.66 -20.94
N GLY A 99 5.65 2.43 -20.82
CA GLY A 99 6.55 3.38 -20.18
C GLY A 99 7.21 4.29 -21.20
N ALA A 100 7.37 5.56 -20.85
CA ALA A 100 8.07 6.54 -21.66
C ALA A 100 8.93 7.45 -20.78
N ARG A 101 10.01 7.98 -21.36
CA ARG A 101 10.87 8.98 -20.69
C ARG A 101 10.96 10.25 -21.52
N LYS A 102 10.81 11.38 -20.86
CA LYS A 102 11.04 12.73 -21.42
C LYS A 102 11.94 13.52 -20.48
N GLY A 103 13.15 13.86 -20.92
CA GLY A 103 14.20 14.40 -20.06
C GLY A 103 14.49 13.44 -18.90
N ASP A 104 14.37 13.96 -17.68
CA ASP A 104 14.57 13.22 -16.42
C ASP A 104 13.27 12.62 -15.87
N ARG A 105 12.18 12.67 -16.63
CA ARG A 105 10.85 12.26 -16.19
C ARG A 105 10.41 10.99 -16.86
N VAL A 106 9.86 10.07 -16.07
CA VAL A 106 9.23 8.86 -16.55
C VAL A 106 7.71 9.00 -16.47
N TYR A 107 7.05 8.40 -17.46
CA TYR A 107 5.62 8.37 -17.61
C TYR A 107 5.22 6.91 -17.77
N GLU A 108 4.41 6.40 -16.85
CA GLU A 108 3.78 5.09 -16.95
C GLU A 108 2.32 5.31 -17.36
N ILE A 109 1.98 4.96 -18.60
CA ILE A 109 0.63 5.13 -19.14
C ILE A 109 -0.03 3.77 -19.28
N THR A 110 -1.07 3.52 -18.49
CA THR A 110 -1.79 2.24 -18.44
C THR A 110 -3.16 2.36 -19.10
N THR A 111 -3.46 1.50 -20.06
CA THR A 111 -4.81 1.39 -20.63
C THR A 111 -5.82 0.97 -19.55
N HIS A 112 -7.01 1.60 -19.52
CA HIS A 112 -8.09 1.22 -18.61
C HIS A 112 -8.39 -0.28 -18.71
N ARG A 113 -8.66 -0.92 -17.58
CA ARG A 113 -8.92 -2.36 -17.52
C ARG A 113 -10.28 -2.65 -16.91
N ALA A 114 -10.99 -3.60 -17.51
CA ALA A 114 -12.05 -4.36 -16.87
C ALA A 114 -11.40 -5.64 -16.31
N GLU A 115 -11.73 -6.05 -15.10
CA GLU A 115 -11.16 -7.28 -14.54
C GLU A 115 -11.98 -8.51 -14.95
N ALA A 116 -11.28 -9.56 -15.39
CA ALA A 116 -11.75 -10.93 -15.37
C ALA A 116 -10.81 -11.73 -14.44
N TYR A 117 -11.17 -11.87 -13.17
CA TYR A 117 -10.45 -12.78 -12.26
C TYR A 117 -11.04 -14.18 -12.36
N HIS A 118 -10.16 -15.17 -12.52
CA HIS A 118 -10.53 -16.56 -12.30
C HIS A 118 -10.43 -16.87 -10.80
N PRO A 119 -11.47 -17.46 -10.17
CA PRO A 119 -11.48 -17.75 -8.73
C PRO A 119 -10.30 -18.58 -8.23
N GLU A 120 -9.70 -19.38 -9.14
CA GLU A 120 -8.61 -20.32 -8.85
C GLU A 120 -7.25 -19.88 -9.42
N THR A 121 -7.17 -18.83 -10.24
CA THR A 121 -5.90 -18.41 -10.88
C THR A 121 -5.71 -16.90 -10.84
N ARG A 122 -4.50 -16.48 -10.49
CA ARG A 122 -4.11 -15.07 -10.33
C ARG A 122 -3.68 -14.38 -11.64
N LYS A 123 -3.86 -15.02 -12.80
CA LYS A 123 -3.60 -14.36 -14.07
C LYS A 123 -4.91 -13.71 -14.52
N PRO A 124 -5.08 -12.39 -14.36
CA PRO A 124 -6.19 -11.73 -15.02
C PRO A 124 -5.96 -11.85 -16.53
N ASP A 125 -6.97 -12.32 -17.25
CA ASP A 125 -7.04 -11.97 -18.67
C ASP A 125 -7.25 -10.45 -18.71
N VAL A 126 -6.33 -9.74 -19.37
CA VAL A 126 -6.40 -8.28 -19.42
C VAL A 126 -7.52 -7.91 -20.38
N GLU A 127 -8.69 -7.64 -19.84
CA GLU A 127 -9.78 -7.02 -20.58
C GLU A 127 -9.63 -5.50 -20.48
N TYR A 128 -9.71 -4.83 -21.63
CA TYR A 128 -9.62 -3.37 -21.65
C TYR A 128 -11.00 -2.75 -21.52
N ALA A 129 -11.09 -1.69 -20.73
CA ALA A 129 -12.29 -0.87 -20.59
C ALA A 129 -12.12 0.45 -21.36
N ASP A 130 -13.24 1.15 -21.57
CA ASP A 130 -13.23 2.53 -22.08
C ASP A 130 -13.61 3.56 -21.00
N GLU A 131 -14.25 3.10 -19.93
CA GLU A 131 -14.70 3.90 -18.80
C GLU A 131 -13.65 3.93 -17.69
N ILE A 132 -13.38 5.12 -17.17
CA ILE A 132 -12.39 5.34 -16.11
C ILE A 132 -12.89 4.78 -14.78
N GLU A 133 -14.19 4.84 -14.53
CA GLU A 133 -14.87 4.33 -13.35
C GLU A 133 -14.61 2.83 -13.15
N ILE A 134 -14.52 2.06 -14.24
CA ILE A 134 -14.19 0.64 -14.21
C ILE A 134 -12.74 0.45 -13.74
N ASP A 135 -11.78 1.22 -14.27
CA ASP A 135 -10.37 1.15 -13.82
C ASP A 135 -10.18 1.63 -12.38
N LEU A 136 -10.97 2.62 -11.94
CA LEU A 136 -10.89 3.13 -10.56
C LEU A 136 -11.49 2.13 -9.57
N SER A 137 -12.56 1.41 -9.94
CA SER A 137 -13.24 0.46 -9.04
C SER A 137 -12.34 -0.71 -8.61
N ARG A 138 -11.44 -1.14 -9.50
CA ARG A 138 -10.48 -2.23 -9.23
C ARG A 138 -9.28 -1.83 -8.39
N ARG A 139 -9.14 -0.57 -7.98
CA ARG A 139 -8.00 -0.13 -7.17
C ARG A 139 -8.12 -0.60 -5.72
N ASP A 140 -7.02 -0.53 -4.99
CA ASP A 140 -6.94 -1.07 -3.64
C ASP A 140 -7.83 -0.30 -2.66
N PHE A 141 -7.74 1.03 -2.64
CA PHE A 141 -8.44 1.89 -1.70
C PHE A 141 -9.02 3.14 -2.39
N THR A 142 -10.11 3.67 -1.85
CA THR A 142 -10.81 4.87 -2.35
C THR A 142 -9.86 6.05 -2.54
N ILE A 143 -8.96 6.27 -1.58
CA ILE A 143 -7.92 7.32 -1.64
C ILE A 143 -6.93 7.18 -2.81
N ASN A 144 -6.85 6.02 -3.46
CA ASN A 144 -6.05 5.80 -4.67
C ASN A 144 -6.94 5.63 -5.91
N ALA A 145 -8.26 5.60 -5.73
CA ALA A 145 -9.28 5.44 -6.76
C ALA A 145 -9.85 6.79 -7.22
N MET A 146 -8.96 7.77 -7.34
CA MET A 146 -9.24 9.09 -7.88
C MET A 146 -8.40 9.32 -9.13
N ALA A 147 -8.93 10.14 -10.03
CA ALA A 147 -8.24 10.54 -11.25
C ALA A 147 -8.39 12.04 -11.50
N LEU A 148 -7.39 12.66 -12.11
CA LEU A 148 -7.50 14.00 -12.66
C LEU A 148 -7.50 13.89 -14.18
N GLU A 149 -8.63 14.23 -14.81
CA GLU A 149 -8.74 14.26 -16.27
C GLU A 149 -7.97 15.46 -16.82
N LEU A 150 -7.08 15.22 -17.79
CA LEU A 150 -6.10 16.19 -18.28
C LEU A 150 -6.43 16.76 -19.67
N THR A 151 -7.31 16.12 -20.45
CA THR A 151 -7.54 16.46 -21.87
C THR A 151 -8.67 17.45 -22.10
N SER A 152 -9.51 17.68 -21.09
CA SER A 152 -10.52 18.74 -21.05
C SER A 152 -9.89 20.14 -21.01
N ASP A 153 -10.68 21.17 -21.32
CA ASP A 153 -10.22 22.57 -21.27
C ASP A 153 -9.84 23.01 -19.85
N THR A 154 -10.47 22.40 -18.85
CA THR A 154 -10.18 22.61 -17.43
C THR A 154 -10.03 21.26 -16.74
N PRO A 155 -8.88 20.96 -16.13
CA PRO A 155 -8.68 19.69 -15.44
C PRO A 155 -9.79 19.42 -14.43
N THR A 156 -10.31 18.20 -14.45
CA THR A 156 -11.48 17.81 -13.65
C THR A 156 -11.14 16.61 -12.79
N LEU A 157 -11.40 16.71 -11.47
CA LEU A 157 -11.26 15.59 -10.56
C LEU A 157 -12.42 14.59 -10.75
N VAL A 158 -12.07 13.35 -11.03
CA VAL A 158 -12.96 12.19 -11.12
C VAL A 158 -12.77 11.37 -9.85
N ASP A 159 -13.78 11.42 -8.96
CA ASP A 159 -13.79 10.72 -7.68
C ASP A 159 -15.13 10.01 -7.44
N PRO A 160 -15.40 8.90 -8.14
CA PRO A 160 -16.67 8.18 -8.04
C PRO A 160 -16.84 7.44 -6.69
N PHE A 161 -15.77 7.25 -5.92
CA PHE A 161 -15.75 6.46 -4.68
C PHE A 161 -15.50 7.29 -3.42
N ASN A 162 -15.55 8.62 -3.51
CA ASN A 162 -15.35 9.56 -2.40
C ASN A 162 -13.95 9.48 -1.74
N GLY A 163 -12.92 9.12 -2.51
CA GLY A 163 -11.54 9.07 -2.07
C GLY A 163 -11.01 10.39 -1.52
N ALA A 164 -11.47 11.54 -2.02
CA ALA A 164 -11.05 12.84 -1.52
C ALA A 164 -11.57 13.07 -0.09
N SER A 165 -12.83 12.68 0.16
CA SER A 165 -13.42 12.74 1.50
C SER A 165 -12.71 11.79 2.45
N ASP A 166 -12.52 10.53 2.04
CA ASP A 166 -11.84 9.52 2.84
C ASP A 166 -10.39 9.91 3.18
N LEU A 167 -9.69 10.59 2.27
CA LEU A 167 -8.36 11.14 2.52
C LEU A 167 -8.40 12.24 3.60
N MET A 168 -9.38 13.15 3.54
CA MET A 168 -9.55 14.22 4.52
C MET A 168 -9.95 13.69 5.90
N THR A 169 -10.82 12.67 5.96
CA THR A 169 -11.30 12.06 7.21
C THR A 169 -10.40 10.93 7.71
N ARG A 170 -9.28 10.65 7.02
CA ARG A 170 -8.35 9.54 7.30
C ARG A 170 -9.07 8.20 7.42
N THR A 171 -10.04 7.95 6.55
CA THR A 171 -10.84 6.72 6.50
C THR A 171 -10.28 5.78 5.46
N LEU A 172 -9.89 4.56 5.84
CA LEU A 172 -9.42 3.55 4.90
C LEU A 172 -10.60 2.67 4.45
N ARG A 173 -10.91 2.73 3.16
CA ARG A 173 -12.03 2.05 2.52
C ARG A 173 -11.63 1.51 1.14
N THR A 174 -12.22 0.40 0.70
CA THR A 174 -12.06 -0.13 -0.66
C THR A 174 -13.11 0.48 -1.61
N PRO A 175 -12.83 0.66 -2.91
CA PRO A 175 -13.83 1.21 -3.85
C PRO A 175 -15.04 0.30 -4.05
N LEU A 176 -14.78 -1.00 -4.22
CA LEU A 176 -15.79 -2.06 -4.20
C LEU A 176 -15.92 -2.64 -2.78
N ASP A 177 -16.90 -3.53 -2.61
CA ASP A 177 -17.04 -4.30 -1.38
C ASP A 177 -15.70 -4.97 -1.00
N PRO A 178 -15.25 -4.87 0.28
CA PRO A 178 -14.01 -5.49 0.73
C PRO A 178 -13.89 -6.98 0.39
N ASP A 179 -14.99 -7.73 0.38
CA ASP A 179 -15.02 -9.16 0.06
C ASP A 179 -14.60 -9.40 -1.40
N ILE A 180 -15.06 -8.54 -2.32
CA ILE A 180 -14.67 -8.57 -3.74
C ILE A 180 -13.20 -8.17 -3.85
N SER A 181 -12.82 -7.03 -3.27
CA SER A 181 -11.47 -6.47 -3.37
C SER A 181 -10.38 -7.43 -2.86
N PHE A 182 -10.61 -8.11 -1.73
CA PHE A 182 -9.65 -9.05 -1.14
C PHE A 182 -9.70 -10.44 -1.78
N SER A 183 -10.84 -10.81 -2.38
CA SER A 183 -10.87 -11.96 -3.28
C SER A 183 -9.97 -11.70 -4.49
N ASP A 184 -10.13 -10.56 -5.14
CA ASP A 184 -9.40 -10.20 -6.36
C ASP A 184 -7.88 -10.12 -6.19
N ASP A 185 -7.41 -9.41 -5.17
CA ASP A 185 -5.98 -9.42 -4.79
C ASP A 185 -5.81 -9.49 -3.26
N PRO A 186 -5.56 -10.69 -2.70
CA PRO A 186 -5.38 -10.87 -1.26
C PRO A 186 -4.23 -10.04 -0.66
N LEU A 187 -3.25 -9.61 -1.47
CA LEU A 187 -2.18 -8.73 -1.01
C LEU A 187 -2.71 -7.36 -0.53
N ARG A 188 -3.90 -6.93 -0.97
CA ARG A 188 -4.55 -5.69 -0.50
C ARG A 188 -4.77 -5.68 1.01
N MET A 189 -4.93 -6.83 1.66
CA MET A 189 -5.02 -6.90 3.12
C MET A 189 -3.72 -6.47 3.81
N MET A 190 -2.55 -6.85 3.26
CA MET A 190 -1.25 -6.35 3.74
C MET A 190 -1.03 -4.89 3.37
N ARG A 191 -1.50 -4.46 2.19
CA ARG A 191 -1.47 -3.03 1.82
C ARG A 191 -2.29 -2.21 2.81
N ALA A 192 -3.43 -2.71 3.30
CA ALA A 192 -4.23 -2.00 4.29
C ALA A 192 -3.40 -1.64 5.54
N ALA A 193 -2.64 -2.61 6.08
CA ALA A 193 -1.71 -2.35 7.18
C ALA A 193 -0.70 -1.24 6.86
N ARG A 194 -0.14 -1.24 5.64
CA ARG A 194 0.78 -0.20 5.18
C ARG A 194 0.12 1.17 5.06
N PHE A 195 -1.11 1.25 4.56
CA PHE A 195 -1.83 2.52 4.44
C PHE A 195 -2.26 3.08 5.80
N ILE A 196 -2.69 2.21 6.72
CA ILE A 196 -2.96 2.57 8.13
C ILE A 196 -1.72 3.22 8.75
N ALA A 197 -0.55 2.59 8.60
CA ALA A 197 0.71 3.10 9.13
C ALA A 197 1.18 4.39 8.43
N ARG A 198 1.18 4.42 7.09
CA ARG A 198 1.75 5.53 6.31
C ARG A 198 0.94 6.82 6.41
N PHE A 199 -0.38 6.71 6.45
CA PHE A 199 -1.29 7.86 6.33
C PHE A 199 -2.12 8.08 7.59
N ASP A 200 -1.82 7.38 8.68
CA ASP A 200 -2.54 7.48 9.96
C ASP A 200 -4.06 7.28 9.78
N MET A 201 -4.43 6.26 9.00
CA MET A 201 -5.83 6.02 8.62
C MET A 201 -6.50 5.00 9.51
N THR A 202 -7.80 5.20 9.74
CA THR A 202 -8.68 4.27 10.44
C THR A 202 -9.45 3.42 9.45
N PRO A 203 -9.32 2.08 9.46
CA PRO A 203 -10.11 1.20 8.62
C PRO A 203 -11.57 1.17 9.06
N VAL A 204 -12.46 1.08 8.08
CA VAL A 204 -13.90 0.90 8.33
C VAL A 204 -14.18 -0.52 8.86
N PRO A 205 -15.20 -0.73 9.72
CA PRO A 205 -15.45 -2.05 10.34
C PRO A 205 -15.58 -3.20 9.34
N GLU A 206 -16.29 -2.98 8.23
CA GLU A 206 -16.48 -3.96 7.16
C GLU A 206 -15.16 -4.38 6.49
N LEU A 207 -14.17 -3.48 6.41
CA LEU A 207 -12.83 -3.79 5.91
C LEU A 207 -12.11 -4.72 6.90
N VAL A 208 -12.20 -4.46 8.21
CA VAL A 208 -11.57 -5.28 9.25
C VAL A 208 -12.14 -6.70 9.25
N GLU A 209 -13.46 -6.82 9.17
CA GLU A 209 -14.14 -8.12 9.13
C GLU A 209 -13.78 -8.91 7.86
N ALA A 210 -13.71 -8.25 6.70
CA ALA A 210 -13.27 -8.90 5.48
C ALA A 210 -11.82 -9.39 5.58
N VAL A 211 -10.90 -8.64 6.20
CA VAL A 211 -9.53 -9.15 6.44
C VAL A 211 -9.55 -10.42 7.29
N ARG A 212 -10.37 -10.46 8.36
CA ARG A 212 -10.49 -11.64 9.22
C ARG A 212 -11.04 -12.85 8.48
N GLN A 213 -12.03 -12.62 7.62
CA GLN A 213 -12.68 -13.66 6.81
C GLN A 213 -11.75 -14.21 5.72
N PHE A 214 -11.02 -13.35 5.02
CA PHE A 214 -10.24 -13.72 3.83
C PHE A 214 -8.76 -13.94 4.06
N LYS A 215 -8.24 -13.81 5.30
CA LYS A 215 -6.80 -13.98 5.59
C LYS A 215 -6.17 -15.25 5.01
N ASP A 216 -6.92 -16.35 4.91
CA ASP A 216 -6.44 -17.62 4.36
C ASP A 216 -6.10 -17.53 2.86
N ARG A 217 -6.76 -16.62 2.12
CA ARG A 217 -6.42 -16.34 0.71
C ARG A 217 -5.01 -15.77 0.56
N LEU A 218 -4.35 -15.30 1.62
CA LEU A 218 -2.96 -14.86 1.50
C LEU A 218 -2.03 -16.01 1.07
N GLU A 219 -2.42 -17.28 1.26
CA GLU A 219 -1.66 -18.47 0.86
C GLU A 219 -1.45 -18.58 -0.65
N ILE A 220 -2.32 -17.99 -1.48
CA ILE A 220 -2.14 -17.95 -2.94
C ILE A 220 -1.20 -16.83 -3.41
N VAL A 221 -0.74 -15.98 -2.48
CA VAL A 221 0.20 -14.89 -2.77
C VAL A 221 1.62 -15.40 -2.62
N SER A 222 2.48 -15.11 -3.60
CA SER A 222 3.87 -15.54 -3.55
C SER A 222 4.63 -14.90 -2.39
N ALA A 223 5.58 -15.65 -1.83
CA ALA A 223 6.41 -15.21 -0.71
C ALA A 223 7.15 -13.90 -1.02
N GLU A 224 7.60 -13.68 -2.25
CA GLU A 224 8.28 -12.46 -2.67
C GLU A 224 7.36 -11.24 -2.60
N ARG A 225 6.08 -11.36 -2.97
CA ARG A 225 5.13 -10.24 -2.86
C ARG A 225 4.84 -9.89 -1.40
N ILE A 226 4.70 -10.91 -0.57
CA ILE A 226 4.53 -10.75 0.89
C ILE A 226 5.77 -10.06 1.49
N ARG A 227 6.97 -10.53 1.12
CA ARG A 227 8.26 -9.95 1.51
C ARG A 227 8.34 -8.48 1.10
N ASP A 228 8.01 -8.17 -0.14
CA ASP A 228 8.12 -6.80 -0.67
C ASP A 228 7.13 -5.86 0.04
N GLU A 229 5.92 -6.34 0.35
CA GLU A 229 4.94 -5.55 1.10
C GLU A 229 5.34 -5.38 2.58
N LEU A 230 5.91 -6.42 3.20
CA LEU A 230 6.49 -6.34 4.55
C LEU A 230 7.67 -5.35 4.60
N ASN A 231 8.57 -5.39 3.62
CA ASN A 231 9.67 -4.43 3.50
C ASN A 231 9.13 -3.00 3.42
N LYS A 232 8.12 -2.75 2.58
CA LYS A 232 7.52 -1.42 2.47
C LYS A 232 6.87 -0.97 3.78
N LEU A 233 6.18 -1.86 4.49
CA LEU A 233 5.57 -1.55 5.80
C LEU A 233 6.65 -1.21 6.84
N ILE A 234 7.66 -2.06 7.00
CA ILE A 234 8.65 -1.90 8.07
C ILE A 234 9.52 -0.65 7.87
N THR A 235 9.67 -0.17 6.63
CA THR A 235 10.40 1.05 6.31
C THR A 235 9.58 2.33 6.38
N ILE A 236 8.30 2.29 6.77
CA ILE A 236 7.52 3.52 7.08
C ILE A 236 8.05 4.13 8.37
N ASP A 237 8.04 5.46 8.50
CA ASP A 237 8.58 6.13 9.69
C ASP A 237 7.95 5.61 11.00
N SER A 238 6.63 5.41 11.05
CA SER A 238 5.93 4.71 12.13
C SER A 238 5.13 3.51 11.60
N PRO A 239 5.64 2.26 11.71
CA PRO A 239 4.98 1.07 11.20
C PRO A 239 4.02 0.44 12.22
N THR A 240 4.01 0.96 13.46
CA THR A 240 3.42 0.33 14.64
C THR A 240 1.92 0.06 14.48
N SER A 241 1.13 1.02 14.01
CA SER A 241 -0.32 0.83 13.80
C SER A 241 -0.64 -0.25 12.76
N GLY A 242 0.15 -0.31 11.68
CA GLY A 242 0.05 -1.36 10.67
C GLY A 242 0.42 -2.75 11.23
N LEU A 243 1.48 -2.84 12.04
CA LEU A 243 1.88 -4.10 12.68
C LEU A 243 0.81 -4.60 13.67
N TRP A 244 0.21 -3.72 14.46
CA TRP A 244 -0.93 -4.07 15.32
C TRP A 244 -2.11 -4.57 14.50
N PHE A 245 -2.47 -3.88 13.41
CA PHE A 245 -3.55 -4.32 12.52
C PHE A 245 -3.32 -5.75 11.99
N LEU A 246 -2.10 -6.08 11.57
CA LEU A 246 -1.76 -7.43 11.11
C LEU A 246 -1.95 -8.50 12.21
N VAL A 247 -1.59 -8.17 13.45
CA VAL A 247 -1.75 -9.08 14.58
C VAL A 247 -3.22 -9.20 15.01
N ASP A 248 -3.94 -8.10 15.15
CA ASP A 248 -5.32 -8.07 15.65
C ASP A 248 -6.36 -8.64 14.68
N THR A 249 -6.04 -8.64 13.38
CA THR A 249 -6.85 -9.33 12.36
C THR A 249 -6.47 -10.81 12.22
N GLY A 250 -5.37 -11.25 12.83
CA GLY A 250 -4.81 -12.59 12.64
C GLY A 250 -4.20 -12.81 11.25
N LEU A 251 -3.99 -11.75 10.46
CA LEU A 251 -3.34 -11.85 9.16
C LEU A 251 -1.84 -12.21 9.30
N ALA A 252 -1.19 -11.74 10.37
CA ALA A 252 0.20 -12.05 10.67
C ALA A 252 0.45 -13.57 10.81
N ASP A 253 -0.53 -14.34 11.31
CA ASP A 253 -0.42 -15.80 11.48
C ASP A 253 -0.08 -16.52 10.16
N LYS A 254 -0.46 -15.93 9.02
CA LYS A 254 -0.31 -16.54 7.70
C LYS A 254 1.10 -16.45 7.14
N PHE A 255 1.86 -15.41 7.50
CA PHE A 255 3.17 -15.16 6.90
C PHE A 255 4.29 -14.85 7.89
N LEU A 256 3.96 -14.35 9.08
CA LEU A 256 4.88 -13.98 10.15
C LEU A 256 4.31 -14.39 11.53
N PRO A 257 4.03 -15.68 11.77
CA PRO A 257 3.45 -16.18 13.03
C PRO A 257 4.35 -15.96 14.26
N GLU A 258 5.64 -15.69 14.07
CA GLU A 258 6.54 -15.33 15.17
C GLU A 258 6.18 -13.98 15.80
N LEU A 259 5.56 -13.06 15.05
CA LEU A 259 5.12 -11.76 15.55
C LEU A 259 3.97 -11.86 16.58
N PRO A 260 2.79 -12.45 16.24
CA PRO A 260 1.71 -12.62 17.20
C PRO A 260 2.12 -13.51 18.39
N ALA A 261 3.03 -14.47 18.21
CA ALA A 261 3.52 -15.32 19.30
C ALA A 261 4.26 -14.56 20.41
N MET A 262 4.75 -13.34 20.13
CA MET A 262 5.35 -12.47 21.14
C MET A 262 4.32 -11.76 22.04
N ARG A 263 3.03 -11.85 21.72
CA ARG A 263 1.95 -11.34 22.60
C ARG A 263 1.81 -12.30 23.79
N LEU A 264 2.59 -12.06 24.84
CA LEU A 264 2.56 -12.87 26.05
C LEU A 264 1.55 -12.26 27.02
N GLU A 265 0.64 -13.07 27.56
CA GLU A 265 -0.27 -12.63 28.62
C GLU A 265 0.53 -12.09 29.82
N ASN A 266 0.15 -10.91 30.30
CA ASN A 266 0.75 -10.29 31.48
C ASN A 266 0.50 -11.21 32.69
N ASP A 267 1.57 -11.74 33.27
CA ASP A 267 1.51 -12.44 34.55
C ASP A 267 1.17 -11.43 35.65
N PRO A 268 0.06 -11.59 36.41
CA PRO A 268 -0.33 -10.70 37.50
C PRO A 268 0.75 -10.50 38.58
N ILE A 269 1.69 -11.45 38.69
CA ILE A 269 2.71 -11.49 39.73
C ILE A 269 4.05 -10.90 39.24
N HIS A 270 4.30 -10.87 37.92
CA HIS A 270 5.58 -10.44 37.35
C HIS A 270 5.39 -9.34 36.30
N ARG A 271 5.88 -8.13 36.62
CA ARG A 271 5.88 -6.92 35.76
C ARG A 271 6.80 -7.06 34.53
N HIS A 272 6.61 -8.06 33.70
CA HIS A 272 7.25 -8.08 32.39
C HIS A 272 6.40 -7.28 31.40
N LYS A 273 7.04 -6.37 30.65
CA LYS A 273 6.40 -5.70 29.52
C LYS A 273 6.08 -6.78 28.48
N ASP A 274 4.86 -6.76 27.94
CA ASP A 274 4.49 -7.58 26.78
C ASP A 274 5.59 -7.52 25.70
N VAL A 275 6.09 -8.68 25.27
CA VAL A 275 7.26 -8.78 24.39
C VAL A 275 6.95 -8.18 23.02
N LEU A 276 5.71 -8.35 22.54
CA LEU A 276 5.26 -7.72 21.30
C LEU A 276 5.28 -6.19 21.43
N THR A 277 4.64 -5.63 22.46
CA THR A 277 4.64 -4.17 22.72
C THR A 277 6.05 -3.61 22.83
N HIS A 278 6.96 -4.31 23.53
CA HIS A 278 8.37 -3.93 23.59
C HIS A 278 9.02 -3.93 22.21
N THR A 279 8.83 -4.99 21.43
CA THR A 279 9.40 -5.13 20.09
C THR A 279 8.95 -4.00 19.17
N LEU A 280 7.65 -3.66 19.18
CA LEU A 280 7.12 -2.55 18.38
C LEU A 280 7.73 -1.20 18.81
N ALA A 281 7.90 -0.97 20.11
CA ALA A 281 8.58 0.22 20.61
C ALA A 281 10.06 0.28 20.19
N VAL A 282 10.76 -0.85 20.09
CA VAL A 282 12.15 -0.88 19.59
C VAL A 282 12.19 -0.50 18.11
N ILE A 283 11.29 -1.05 17.28
CA ILE A 283 11.18 -0.72 15.85
C ILE A 283 10.96 0.79 15.66
N GLU A 284 10.06 1.38 16.44
CA GLU A 284 9.75 2.82 16.42
C GLU A 284 10.98 3.69 16.70
N ASN A 285 11.88 3.22 17.57
CA ASN A 285 13.09 3.94 17.95
C ASN A 285 14.25 3.80 16.96
N VAL A 286 14.16 2.91 15.95
CA VAL A 286 15.16 2.83 14.89
C VAL A 286 15.04 4.07 14.01
N ARG A 287 16.11 4.87 13.93
CA ARG A 287 16.18 6.13 13.17
C ARG A 287 16.98 5.94 11.87
N ARG A 288 16.60 6.63 10.79
CA ARG A 288 17.23 6.50 9.47
C ARG A 288 18.70 6.92 9.41
N ASP A 289 19.10 7.89 10.23
CA ASP A 289 20.41 8.55 10.11
C ASP A 289 21.35 8.22 11.27
N ALA A 290 21.42 6.95 11.67
CA ALA A 290 22.23 6.56 12.83
C ALA A 290 23.75 6.59 12.56
N HIS A 291 24.20 6.22 11.35
CA HIS A 291 25.61 6.23 10.91
C HIS A 291 25.73 6.04 9.38
N ASP A 292 26.90 6.29 8.78
CA ASP A 292 27.12 6.16 7.32
C ASP A 292 26.99 4.73 6.77
N ASP A 293 27.27 3.69 7.57
CA ASP A 293 27.15 2.26 7.21
C ASP A 293 25.81 1.64 7.67
N PHE A 294 24.84 2.48 8.02
CA PHE A 294 23.58 2.05 8.60
C PHE A 294 22.55 1.68 7.52
N ASP A 295 22.26 0.39 7.39
CA ASP A 295 21.10 -0.06 6.63
C ASP A 295 19.84 -0.03 7.53
N PHE A 296 19.00 0.99 7.31
CA PHE A 296 17.75 1.18 8.04
C PHE A 296 16.80 0.00 7.93
N ARG A 297 16.70 -0.63 6.76
CA ARG A 297 15.77 -1.74 6.51
C ARG A 297 16.25 -2.99 7.23
N ILE A 298 17.54 -3.33 7.09
CA ILE A 298 18.15 -4.46 7.77
C ILE A 298 18.06 -4.28 9.30
N THR A 299 18.30 -3.09 9.80
CA THR A 299 18.20 -2.81 11.24
C THR A 299 16.76 -2.94 11.74
N ARG A 300 15.79 -2.41 11.01
CA ARG A 300 14.38 -2.54 11.40
C ARG A 300 13.84 -3.96 11.35
N LEU A 301 14.24 -4.73 10.33
CA LEU A 301 13.92 -6.15 10.30
C LEU A 301 14.59 -6.87 11.49
N SER A 302 15.84 -6.57 11.79
CA SER A 302 16.54 -7.13 12.95
C SER A 302 15.85 -6.78 14.26
N ALA A 303 15.40 -5.52 14.42
CA ALA A 303 14.59 -5.08 15.56
C ALA A 303 13.25 -5.80 15.66
N LEU A 304 12.55 -6.05 14.54
CA LEU A 304 11.32 -6.84 14.51
C LEU A 304 11.53 -8.28 15.00
N PHE A 305 12.71 -8.83 14.73
CA PHE A 305 13.03 -10.22 15.04
C PHE A 305 13.82 -10.44 16.34
N HIS A 306 14.35 -9.40 16.99
CA HIS A 306 15.35 -9.58 18.07
C HIS A 306 14.85 -10.46 19.22
N ASP A 307 13.57 -10.36 19.55
CA ASP A 307 12.94 -11.01 20.70
C ASP A 307 12.06 -12.22 20.37
N VAL A 308 11.99 -12.65 19.10
CA VAL A 308 11.09 -13.75 18.67
C VAL A 308 11.41 -15.09 19.33
N GLY A 309 12.60 -15.24 19.89
CA GLY A 309 12.99 -16.42 20.66
C GLY A 309 12.40 -16.49 22.07
N LYS A 310 11.92 -15.37 22.64
CA LYS A 310 11.45 -15.30 24.04
C LYS A 310 10.28 -16.25 24.32
N PRO A 311 9.20 -16.31 23.51
CA PRO A 311 8.09 -17.24 23.77
C PRO A 311 8.56 -18.70 23.86
N ALA A 312 9.49 -19.12 23.00
CA ALA A 312 9.98 -20.49 22.94
C ALA A 312 11.05 -20.82 24.01
N THR A 313 11.56 -19.82 24.72
CA THR A 313 12.61 -19.97 25.76
C THR A 313 12.14 -19.53 27.14
N ARG A 314 10.84 -19.23 27.28
CA ARG A 314 10.22 -18.84 28.54
C ARG A 314 10.40 -19.95 29.57
N GLY A 315 11.08 -19.64 30.65
CA GLY A 315 11.22 -20.48 31.84
C GLY A 315 10.83 -19.73 33.10
N PHE A 316 10.74 -20.46 34.22
CA PHE A 316 10.56 -19.87 35.53
C PHE A 316 11.72 -20.28 36.43
N GLN A 317 12.31 -19.32 37.14
CA GLN A 317 13.34 -19.57 38.13
C GLN A 317 12.89 -19.01 39.49
N GLU A 318 12.86 -19.89 40.49
CA GLU A 318 12.50 -19.53 41.87
C GLU A 318 13.38 -18.37 42.37
N GLY A 319 12.73 -17.31 42.89
CA GLY A 319 13.38 -16.08 43.36
C GLY A 319 13.81 -15.08 42.26
N LYS A 320 13.79 -15.44 40.97
CA LYS A 320 14.14 -14.54 39.84
C LYS A 320 12.98 -14.25 38.88
N GLY A 321 11.90 -15.04 38.93
CA GLY A 321 10.72 -14.86 38.08
C GLY A 321 10.89 -15.50 36.71
N THR A 322 10.27 -14.90 35.68
CA THR A 322 10.32 -15.42 34.30
C THR A 322 11.69 -15.14 33.67
N THR A 323 12.27 -16.16 33.02
CA THR A 323 13.57 -16.07 32.32
C THR A 323 13.45 -16.44 30.85
N PHE A 324 14.40 -15.95 30.03
CA PHE A 324 14.48 -16.18 28.58
C PHE A 324 15.90 -16.54 28.16
N HIS A 325 16.44 -17.60 28.75
CA HIS A 325 17.83 -18.01 28.49
C HIS A 325 18.02 -18.41 27.01
N MET A 326 19.09 -17.90 26.39
CA MET A 326 19.46 -18.21 25.00
C MET A 326 18.40 -17.82 23.95
N HIS A 327 17.53 -16.85 24.24
CA HIS A 327 16.51 -16.38 23.30
C HIS A 327 17.11 -15.69 22.07
N ASP A 328 18.30 -15.10 22.17
CA ASP A 328 19.10 -14.58 21.07
C ASP A 328 19.47 -15.69 20.07
N VAL A 329 19.98 -16.83 20.56
CA VAL A 329 20.36 -17.97 19.71
C VAL A 329 19.13 -18.68 19.13
N LYS A 330 18.08 -18.87 19.94
CA LYS A 330 16.82 -19.45 19.46
C LYS A 330 16.12 -18.52 18.46
N GLY A 331 16.10 -17.22 18.75
CA GLY A 331 15.55 -16.17 17.91
C GLY A 331 16.24 -16.12 16.57
N ALA A 332 17.57 -16.07 16.53
CA ALA A 332 18.33 -16.09 15.27
C ALA A 332 17.99 -17.31 14.38
N LYS A 333 17.84 -18.51 14.97
CA LYS A 333 17.41 -19.71 14.22
C LYS A 333 15.99 -19.57 13.65
N MET A 334 15.07 -18.98 14.41
CA MET A 334 13.69 -18.74 13.95
C MET A 334 13.67 -17.68 12.84
N THR A 335 14.40 -16.58 13.02
CA THR A 335 14.57 -15.51 12.02
C THR A 335 15.09 -16.05 10.70
N LYS A 336 16.20 -16.82 10.73
CA LYS A 336 16.75 -17.43 9.52
C LYS A 336 15.73 -18.28 8.78
N LYS A 337 14.99 -19.13 9.50
CA LYS A 337 13.95 -19.98 8.91
C LYS A 337 12.84 -19.14 8.26
N ARG A 338 12.39 -18.07 8.92
CA ARG A 338 11.33 -17.18 8.43
C ARG A 338 11.76 -16.40 7.19
N LEU A 339 12.95 -15.80 7.20
CA LEU A 339 13.45 -15.01 6.07
C LEU A 339 13.67 -15.88 4.82
N ILE A 340 14.14 -17.12 4.98
CA ILE A 340 14.23 -18.09 3.87
C ILE A 340 12.84 -18.43 3.33
N ALA A 341 11.85 -18.67 4.20
CA ALA A 341 10.48 -18.95 3.79
C ALA A 341 9.85 -17.78 3.02
N LEU A 342 10.19 -16.55 3.40
CA LEU A 342 9.80 -15.31 2.72
C LEU A 342 10.68 -14.96 1.51
N ARG A 343 11.61 -15.84 1.11
CA ARG A 343 12.47 -15.66 -0.07
C ARG A 343 13.29 -14.37 -0.02
N PHE A 344 13.78 -13.97 1.15
CA PHE A 344 14.75 -12.88 1.25
C PHE A 344 16.07 -13.26 0.55
N PRO A 345 16.81 -12.28 -0.02
CA PRO A 345 18.18 -12.48 -0.49
C PRO A 345 19.08 -13.09 0.60
N ASN A 346 20.06 -13.90 0.20
CA ASN A 346 20.94 -14.58 1.17
C ASN A 346 21.71 -13.59 2.05
N GLU A 347 22.18 -12.48 1.48
CA GLU A 347 22.87 -11.41 2.21
C GLU A 347 21.98 -10.81 3.32
N ASP A 348 20.71 -10.52 3.03
CA ASP A 348 19.74 -10.05 4.01
C ASP A 348 19.53 -11.08 5.12
N VAL A 349 19.37 -12.36 4.75
CA VAL A 349 19.17 -13.45 5.70
C VAL A 349 20.34 -13.54 6.67
N GLU A 350 21.57 -13.48 6.17
CA GLU A 350 22.79 -13.54 6.96
C GLU A 350 22.92 -12.33 7.88
N ALA A 351 22.79 -11.11 7.34
CA ALA A 351 22.92 -9.88 8.10
C ALA A 351 21.89 -9.78 9.23
N ILE A 352 20.60 -10.00 8.93
CA ILE A 352 19.52 -9.90 9.93
C ILE A 352 19.66 -11.00 10.98
N THR A 353 19.98 -12.23 10.58
CA THR A 353 20.17 -13.34 11.52
C THR A 353 21.33 -13.06 12.48
N GLU A 354 22.42 -12.52 11.98
CA GLU A 354 23.59 -12.19 12.78
C GLU A 354 23.29 -11.05 13.77
N LEU A 355 22.63 -9.98 13.33
CA LEU A 355 22.21 -8.89 14.22
C LEU A 355 21.28 -9.40 15.34
N VAL A 356 20.31 -10.27 15.01
CA VAL A 356 19.45 -10.91 16.01
C VAL A 356 20.26 -11.81 16.96
N ARG A 357 21.30 -12.51 16.50
CA ARG A 357 22.16 -13.34 17.36
C ARG A 357 23.03 -12.50 18.30
N LEU A 358 23.39 -11.28 17.88
CA LEU A 358 24.32 -10.41 18.59
C LEU A 358 23.63 -9.36 19.48
N HIS A 359 22.30 -9.23 19.45
CA HIS A 359 21.60 -8.09 20.05
C HIS A 359 21.76 -7.90 21.58
N LEU A 360 22.28 -8.90 22.29
CA LEU A 360 22.60 -8.82 23.73
C LEU A 360 24.08 -8.46 24.01
N ARG A 361 24.91 -8.36 22.97
CA ARG A 361 26.34 -8.06 23.08
C ARG A 361 26.54 -6.55 22.92
N PHE A 362 27.33 -5.98 23.84
CA PHE A 362 27.70 -4.57 23.86
C PHE A 362 29.14 -4.39 23.42
#